data_AF-A0A0C2RS57-F1
#
_entry.id   AF-A0A0C2RS57-F1
#
_cell.length_a   1.000
_cell.length_b   1.000
_cell.length_c   1.000
_cell.angle_alpha   90.00
_cell.angle_beta   90.00
_cell.angle_gamma   90.00
#
_symmetry.space_group_name_H-M   'P 1'
#
loop_
_entity.id
_entity.type
_entity.pdbx_description
1 polymer ?
#
loop_
_entity_poly.entity_id
_entity_poly.type
_entity_poly.pdbx_seq_one_letter_code
_entity_poly.pdbx_strand_id
1 'polypeptide(L)'
;MDEEDSGALEAAVREAEEELGVIHTEITDVSPFGTLVSPFGMTVHSFIGFLKKGADVKVNPAEVEEVFTVPLSYFLTNSPSYHPINVEVKPEEGFPYDLIANGREYKWQTRQYHEYFYHVDGKVIWGLTARILKEFIEVLKKDQ
;
A
#
# COMPACT_ATOMS: atom_id res chain seq x y z
N MET A 1 3.61 13.61 1.04
CA MET A 1 3.19 14.52 2.12
C MET A 1 3.92 15.79 1.86
N ASP A 2 3.16 16.77 1.45
CA ASP A 2 3.66 18.08 1.05
C ASP A 2 3.89 18.93 2.28
N GLU A 3 4.69 19.99 2.15
CA GLU A 3 5.01 20.88 3.28
C GLU A 3 3.77 21.58 3.85
N GLU A 4 2.71 21.68 3.06
CA GLU A 4 1.43 22.29 3.43
C GLU A 4 0.50 21.33 4.19
N ASP A 5 0.75 20.01 4.12
CA ASP A 5 -0.08 19.02 4.82
C ASP A 5 0.23 19.04 6.33
N SER A 6 -0.79 19.25 7.18
CA SER A 6 -0.65 19.19 8.64
C SER A 6 -0.38 17.77 9.17
N GLY A 7 -0.53 16.76 8.31
CA GLY A 7 -0.15 15.37 8.58
C GLY A 7 -0.62 14.39 7.52
N ALA A 8 -0.32 13.10 7.72
CA ALA A 8 -0.58 12.05 6.74
C ALA A 8 -2.08 11.86 6.39
N LEU A 9 -3.00 12.20 7.29
CA LEU A 9 -4.45 12.12 7.02
C LEU A 9 -4.87 13.18 6.00
N GLU A 10 -4.43 14.43 6.18
CA GLU A 10 -4.74 15.52 5.27
C GLU A 10 -4.16 15.24 3.88
N ALA A 11 -2.91 14.77 3.83
CA ALA A 11 -2.30 14.30 2.60
C ALA A 11 -3.17 13.22 1.92
N ALA A 12 -3.62 12.20 2.63
CA ALA A 12 -4.44 11.13 2.05
C ALA A 12 -5.78 11.64 1.48
N VAL A 13 -6.40 12.64 2.11
CA VAL A 13 -7.64 13.25 1.63
C VAL A 13 -7.38 14.14 0.41
N ARG A 14 -6.33 14.96 0.45
CA ARG A 14 -5.92 15.84 -0.65
C ARG A 14 -5.57 15.04 -1.90
N GLU A 15 -4.71 14.04 -1.77
CA GLU A 15 -4.31 13.16 -2.89
C GLU A 15 -5.54 12.44 -3.48
N ALA A 16 -6.47 11.97 -2.65
CA ALA A 16 -7.71 11.36 -3.15
C ALA A 16 -8.59 12.36 -3.93
N GLU A 17 -8.62 13.63 -3.52
CA GLU A 17 -9.31 14.70 -4.25
C GLU A 17 -8.61 15.03 -5.57
N GLU A 18 -7.28 15.12 -5.59
CA GLU A 18 -6.48 15.39 -6.79
C GLU A 18 -6.55 14.26 -7.83
N GLU A 19 -6.43 13.01 -7.39
CA GLU A 19 -6.41 11.83 -8.26
C GLU A 19 -7.81 11.43 -8.75
N LEU A 20 -8.80 11.37 -7.85
CA LEU A 20 -10.16 10.90 -8.17
C LEU A 20 -11.10 12.03 -8.56
N GLY A 21 -10.73 13.29 -8.33
CA GLY A 21 -11.56 14.47 -8.57
C GLY A 21 -12.80 14.56 -7.67
N VAL A 22 -12.81 13.83 -6.56
CA VAL A 22 -13.88 13.89 -5.55
C VAL A 22 -13.65 15.09 -4.65
N ILE A 23 -14.71 15.79 -4.23
CA ILE A 23 -14.53 16.92 -3.31
C ILE A 23 -14.28 16.41 -1.89
N HIS A 24 -13.44 17.08 -1.10
CA HIS A 24 -13.12 16.65 0.26
C HIS A 24 -14.36 16.37 1.14
N THR A 25 -15.47 17.11 0.94
CA THR A 25 -16.72 16.91 1.71
C THR A 25 -17.47 15.63 1.37
N GLU A 26 -17.12 14.95 0.28
CA GLU A 26 -17.67 13.65 -0.12
C GLU A 26 -16.94 12.47 0.52
N ILE A 27 -15.74 12.69 1.04
CA ILE A 27 -14.97 11.71 1.81
C ILE A 27 -15.32 11.89 3.29
N THR A 28 -15.94 10.88 3.91
CA THR A 28 -16.40 10.94 5.30
C THR A 28 -15.85 9.79 6.14
N ASP A 29 -15.93 9.96 7.47
CA ASP A 29 -15.59 8.93 8.45
C ASP A 29 -14.18 8.34 8.24
N VAL A 30 -13.23 9.21 7.84
CA VAL A 30 -11.84 8.83 7.60
C VAL A 30 -11.17 8.52 8.93
N SER A 31 -10.63 7.31 9.04
CA SER A 31 -9.94 6.83 10.24
C SER A 31 -8.59 6.21 9.88
N PRO A 32 -7.57 6.34 10.74
CA PRO A 32 -6.30 5.65 10.56
C PRO A 32 -6.52 4.14 10.58
N PHE A 33 -5.98 3.44 9.59
CA PHE A 33 -6.01 1.97 9.55
C PHE A 33 -4.72 1.36 10.08
N GLY A 34 -3.60 1.75 9.49
CA GLY A 34 -2.32 1.14 9.81
C GLY A 34 -1.15 1.80 9.12
N THR A 35 0.05 1.49 9.61
CA THR A 35 1.31 1.93 8.99
C THR A 35 2.05 0.71 8.49
N LEU A 36 2.27 0.66 7.18
CA LEU A 36 3.06 -0.38 6.54
C LEU A 36 4.48 0.13 6.37
N VAL A 37 5.45 -0.55 6.98
CA VAL A 37 6.88 -0.32 6.74
C VAL A 37 7.37 -1.39 5.77
N SER A 38 7.75 -0.96 4.57
CA SER A 38 8.34 -1.84 3.57
C SER A 38 9.80 -2.16 3.94
N PRO A 39 10.31 -3.34 3.57
CA PRO A 39 11.73 -3.66 3.76
C PRO A 39 12.67 -2.77 2.92
N PHE A 40 12.12 -1.96 2.00
CA PHE A 40 12.85 -1.08 1.11
C PHE A 40 12.91 0.37 1.62
N GLY A 41 12.56 0.62 2.88
CA GLY A 41 12.68 1.92 3.53
C GLY A 41 11.50 2.88 3.31
N MET A 42 10.51 2.48 2.51
CA MET A 42 9.27 3.24 2.35
C MET A 42 8.29 2.92 3.49
N THR A 43 7.68 3.96 4.05
CA THR A 43 6.61 3.88 5.06
C THR A 43 5.32 4.43 4.45
N VAL A 44 4.25 3.64 4.53
CA VAL A 44 2.93 4.02 4.02
C VAL A 44 1.96 4.10 5.19
N HIS A 45 1.37 5.28 5.40
CA HIS A 45 0.28 5.48 6.34
C HIS A 45 -1.04 5.31 5.59
N SER A 46 -1.86 4.34 6.01
CA SER A 46 -3.12 4.00 5.37
C SER A 46 -4.30 4.46 6.21
N PHE A 47 -5.34 4.90 5.53
CA PHE A 47 -6.58 5.38 6.10
C PHE A 47 -7.76 4.67 5.41
N ILE A 48 -8.85 4.48 6.15
CA ILE A 48 -10.11 3.98 5.62
C ILE A 48 -11.15 5.07 5.79
N GLY A 49 -11.89 5.34 4.73
CA GLY A 49 -12.99 6.29 4.73
C GLY A 49 -14.12 5.82 3.83
N PHE A 50 -15.21 6.57 3.86
CA PHE A 50 -16.39 6.33 3.05
C PHE A 50 -16.51 7.44 2.00
N LEU A 51 -16.88 7.06 0.79
CA LEU A 51 -17.29 8.00 -0.23
C LEU A 51 -18.83 8.12 -0.19
N LYS A 52 -19.36 9.34 -0.19
CA LYS A 52 -20.81 9.56 -0.23
C LYS A 52 -21.44 8.86 -1.42
N LYS A 53 -22.64 8.32 -1.22
CA LYS A 53 -23.39 7.67 -2.29
C LYS A 53 -23.68 8.69 -3.40
N GLY A 54 -23.23 8.39 -4.62
CA GLY A 54 -23.40 9.26 -5.77
C GLY A 54 -22.37 10.38 -5.86
N ALA A 55 -21.26 10.30 -5.13
CA ALA A 55 -20.12 11.19 -5.33
C ALA A 55 -19.67 11.17 -6.79
N ASP A 56 -19.30 12.35 -7.29
CA ASP A 56 -18.95 12.57 -8.69
C ASP A 56 -17.45 12.33 -8.87
N VAL A 57 -17.07 11.11 -9.26
CA VAL A 57 -15.67 10.75 -9.51
C VAL A 57 -15.25 11.28 -10.88
N LYS A 58 -14.42 12.33 -10.88
CA LYS A 58 -13.84 12.96 -12.08
C LYS A 58 -12.33 12.84 -12.08
N VAL A 59 -11.88 11.66 -12.43
CA VAL A 59 -10.47 11.25 -12.45
C VAL A 59 -9.59 12.27 -13.17
N ASN A 60 -8.44 12.60 -12.57
CA ASN A 60 -7.38 13.39 -13.21
C ASN A 60 -6.56 12.48 -14.15
N PRO A 61 -6.68 12.63 -15.49
CA PRO A 61 -6.00 11.76 -16.44
C PRO A 61 -4.49 12.00 -16.52
N ALA A 62 -3.95 13.05 -15.90
CA ALA A 62 -2.52 13.29 -15.84
C ALA A 62 -1.81 12.30 -14.89
N GLU A 63 -2.55 11.76 -13.92
CA GLU A 63 -2.00 10.93 -12.85
C GLU A 63 -2.65 9.54 -12.80
N VAL A 64 -3.92 9.43 -13.20
CA VAL A 64 -4.68 8.19 -13.12
C VAL A 64 -5.18 7.74 -14.49
N GLU A 65 -4.77 6.54 -14.91
CA GLU A 65 -5.16 5.93 -16.18
C GLU A 65 -6.59 5.35 -16.14
N GLU A 66 -6.96 4.67 -15.05
CA GLU A 66 -8.24 3.98 -14.91
C GLU A 66 -8.69 3.96 -13.44
N VAL A 67 -10.00 4.08 -13.22
CA VAL A 67 -10.64 3.79 -11.94
C VAL A 67 -11.63 2.65 -12.09
N PHE A 68 -11.57 1.70 -11.15
CA PHE A 68 -12.51 0.60 -11.06
C PHE A 68 -12.82 0.30 -9.59
N THR A 69 -13.94 -0.39 -9.35
CA THR A 69 -14.35 -0.79 -8.02
C THR A 69 -14.49 -2.30 -7.95
N VAL A 70 -14.22 -2.86 -6.77
CA VAL A 70 -14.37 -4.30 -6.52
C VAL A 70 -15.29 -4.46 -5.31
N PRO A 71 -16.34 -5.31 -5.39
CA PRO A 71 -17.22 -5.54 -4.25
C PRO A 71 -16.43 -6.05 -3.04
N LEU A 72 -16.66 -5.49 -1.85
CA LEU A 72 -15.99 -5.94 -0.63
C LEU A 72 -16.23 -7.45 -0.37
N SER A 73 -17.42 -7.96 -0.73
CA SER A 73 -17.76 -9.38 -0.64
C SER A 73 -16.84 -10.30 -1.46
N TYR A 74 -16.28 -9.80 -2.57
CA TYR A 74 -15.28 -10.53 -3.34
C TYR A 74 -14.06 -10.83 -2.47
N PHE A 75 -13.49 -9.83 -1.81
CA PHE A 75 -12.29 -10.01 -0.99
C PHE A 75 -12.55 -10.84 0.28
N LEU A 76 -13.77 -10.80 0.83
CA LEU A 76 -14.15 -11.64 1.95
C LEU A 76 -14.16 -13.14 1.58
N THR A 77 -14.50 -13.46 0.32
CA THR A 77 -14.64 -14.84 -0.17
C THR A 77 -13.44 -15.34 -0.97
N ASN A 78 -12.57 -14.46 -1.44
CA ASN A 78 -11.39 -14.78 -2.25
C ASN A 78 -10.11 -14.31 -1.55
N SER A 79 -9.26 -15.26 -1.16
CA SER A 79 -7.93 -14.94 -0.62
C SER A 79 -6.95 -14.63 -1.76
N PRO A 80 -5.99 -13.72 -1.55
CA PRO A 80 -4.96 -13.46 -2.54
C PRO A 80 -4.06 -14.69 -2.66
N SER A 81 -3.49 -14.90 -3.85
CA SER A 81 -2.32 -15.77 -3.96
C SER A 81 -1.12 -15.07 -3.31
N TYR A 82 -0.16 -15.85 -2.81
CA TYR A 82 1.06 -15.33 -2.21
C TYR A 82 2.28 -15.95 -2.88
N HIS A 83 3.29 -15.12 -3.12
CA HIS A 83 4.54 -15.54 -3.75
C HIS A 83 5.72 -14.98 -2.95
N PRO A 84 6.59 -15.84 -2.39
CA PRO A 84 7.78 -15.38 -1.69
C PRO A 84 8.83 -14.90 -2.70
N ILE A 85 9.44 -13.76 -2.40
CA ILE A 85 10.61 -13.22 -3.08
C ILE A 85 11.79 -13.16 -2.11
N ASN A 86 13.00 -13.25 -2.64
CA ASN A 86 14.22 -13.11 -1.86
C ASN A 86 14.75 -11.68 -1.99
N VAL A 87 14.97 -11.02 -0.86
CA VAL A 87 15.63 -9.72 -0.76
C VAL A 87 17.08 -9.97 -0.36
N GLU A 88 17.99 -9.71 -1.30
CA GLU A 88 19.44 -9.82 -1.08
C GLU A 88 20.04 -8.44 -0.79
N VAL A 89 20.84 -8.36 0.27
CA VAL A 89 21.61 -7.14 0.55
C VAL A 89 22.87 -7.14 -0.30
N LYS A 90 23.04 -6.08 -1.09
CA LYS A 90 24.23 -5.84 -1.90
C LYS A 90 24.85 -4.52 -1.46
N PRO A 91 25.95 -4.54 -0.70
CA PRO A 91 26.63 -3.31 -0.30
C PRO A 91 27.19 -2.58 -1.52
N GLU A 92 27.21 -1.26 -1.47
CA GLU A 92 27.79 -0.41 -2.50
C GLU A 92 29.32 -0.58 -2.58
N GLU A 93 29.91 -0.08 -3.67
CA GLU A 93 31.34 -0.21 -3.98
C GLU A 93 32.27 0.33 -2.86
N GLY A 94 31.82 1.32 -2.09
CA GLY A 94 32.57 1.94 -0.99
C GLY A 94 32.32 1.36 0.41
N PHE A 95 31.60 0.25 0.54
CA PHE A 95 31.27 -0.30 1.85
C PHE A 95 32.53 -0.71 2.64
N PRO A 96 32.74 -0.23 3.89
CA PRO A 96 33.98 -0.44 4.65
C PRO A 96 34.03 -1.83 5.28
N TYR A 97 34.34 -2.84 4.45
CA TYR A 97 34.42 -4.24 4.89
C TYR A 97 35.47 -4.46 5.98
N ASP A 98 36.52 -3.64 6.05
CA ASP A 98 37.57 -3.73 7.08
C ASP A 98 37.05 -3.45 8.50
N LEU A 99 35.89 -2.80 8.64
CA LEU A 99 35.27 -2.48 9.93
C LEU A 99 34.33 -3.56 10.47
N ILE A 100 34.08 -4.64 9.71
CA ILE A 100 33.14 -5.70 10.09
C ILE A 100 33.80 -7.07 10.21
N ALA A 101 33.22 -7.94 11.05
CA ALA A 101 33.68 -9.32 11.17
C ALA A 101 33.58 -10.06 9.84
N ASN A 102 34.62 -10.83 9.51
CA ASN A 102 34.76 -11.58 8.25
C ASN A 102 34.84 -10.71 6.98
N GLY A 103 34.90 -9.37 7.10
CA GLY A 103 35.08 -8.45 5.99
C GLY A 103 34.27 -8.79 4.73
N ARG A 104 34.94 -8.96 3.59
CA ARG A 104 34.29 -9.28 2.31
C ARG A 104 33.59 -10.65 2.29
N GLU A 105 33.88 -11.53 3.24
CA GLU A 105 33.23 -12.83 3.41
C GLU A 105 32.00 -12.78 4.34
N TYR A 106 31.60 -11.57 4.79
CA TYR A 106 30.39 -11.42 5.60
C TYR A 106 29.15 -11.97 4.88
N LYS A 107 28.45 -12.88 5.55
CA LYS A 107 27.26 -13.56 5.02
C LYS A 107 26.02 -12.74 5.27
N TRP A 108 25.68 -11.90 4.32
CA TRP A 108 24.41 -11.19 4.28
C TRP A 108 23.25 -12.17 4.33
N GLN A 109 22.32 -11.94 5.26
CA GLN A 109 21.12 -12.76 5.37
C GLN A 109 20.14 -12.38 4.25
N THR A 110 19.84 -13.33 3.38
CA THR A 110 18.70 -13.22 2.47
C THR A 110 17.42 -13.23 3.26
N ARG A 111 16.58 -12.21 3.10
CA ARG A 111 15.26 -12.16 3.74
C ARG A 111 14.20 -12.56 2.73
N GLN A 112 13.24 -13.38 3.17
CA GLN A 112 12.04 -13.61 2.37
C GLN A 112 11.03 -12.50 2.61
N TYR A 113 10.49 -11.98 1.51
CA TYR A 113 9.37 -11.04 1.50
C TYR A 113 8.21 -11.66 0.72
N HIS A 114 6.97 -11.40 1.12
CA HIS A 114 5.80 -12.01 0.50
C HIS A 114 5.04 -10.98 -0.30
N GLU A 115 4.85 -11.27 -1.59
CA GLU A 115 3.99 -10.51 -2.48
C GLU A 115 2.61 -11.17 -2.58
N TYR A 116 1.56 -10.36 -2.52
CA TYR A 116 0.16 -10.80 -2.59
C TYR A 116 -0.46 -10.36 -3.93
N PHE A 117 -1.33 -11.21 -4.49
CA PHE A 117 -1.99 -10.93 -5.76
C PHE A 117 -3.47 -11.32 -5.71
N TYR A 118 -4.33 -10.34 -5.99
CA TYR A 118 -5.75 -10.56 -6.29
C TYR A 118 -5.98 -10.46 -7.79
N HIS A 119 -6.74 -11.39 -8.35
CA HIS A 119 -7.12 -11.42 -9.76
C HIS A 119 -8.62 -11.14 -9.89
N VAL A 120 -8.96 -9.91 -10.30
CA VAL A 120 -10.36 -9.44 -10.36
C VAL A 120 -10.68 -9.00 -11.78
N ASP A 121 -11.61 -9.68 -12.45
CA ASP A 121 -12.10 -9.32 -13.78
C ASP A 121 -10.99 -9.00 -14.82
N GLY A 122 -9.94 -9.84 -14.83
CA GLY A 122 -8.78 -9.67 -15.73
C GLY A 122 -7.75 -8.62 -15.27
N LYS A 123 -8.01 -7.92 -14.16
CA LYS A 123 -7.07 -6.99 -13.51
C LYS A 123 -6.31 -7.67 -12.38
N VAL A 124 -5.15 -7.12 -12.05
CA VAL A 124 -4.29 -7.60 -10.95
C VAL A 124 -4.09 -6.50 -9.93
N ILE A 125 -4.48 -6.76 -8.69
CA ILE A 125 -4.14 -5.91 -7.54
C ILE A 125 -3.00 -6.59 -6.80
N TRP A 126 -1.84 -5.93 -6.69
CA TRP A 126 -0.62 -6.52 -6.14
C TRP A 126 0.20 -5.51 -5.33
N GLY A 127 1.33 -5.95 -4.78
CA GLY A 127 2.25 -5.09 -4.03
C GLY A 127 1.66 -4.59 -2.71
N LEU A 128 1.96 -3.34 -2.38
CA LEU A 128 1.52 -2.73 -1.11
C LEU A 128 0.00 -2.62 -1.00
N THR A 129 -0.69 -2.32 -2.09
CA THR A 129 -2.15 -2.25 -2.12
C THR A 129 -2.78 -3.59 -1.75
N ALA A 130 -2.32 -4.69 -2.36
CA ALA A 130 -2.81 -6.02 -2.02
C ALA A 130 -2.51 -6.40 -0.56
N ARG A 131 -1.35 -5.98 -0.04
CA ARG A 131 -0.99 -6.21 1.36
C ARG A 131 -1.89 -5.45 2.34
N ILE A 132 -2.15 -4.16 2.10
CA ILE A 132 -3.07 -3.35 2.90
C ILE A 132 -4.49 -3.95 2.84
N LEU A 133 -4.97 -4.30 1.65
CA LEU A 133 -6.27 -4.96 1.48
C LEU A 133 -6.35 -6.28 2.25
N LYS A 134 -5.32 -7.13 2.16
CA LYS A 134 -5.27 -8.39 2.89
C LYS A 134 -5.36 -8.18 4.40
N GLU A 135 -4.61 -7.23 4.94
CA GLU A 135 -4.65 -6.89 6.36
C GLU A 135 -6.03 -6.34 6.77
N PHE A 136 -6.62 -5.47 5.95
CA PHE A 136 -7.95 -4.90 6.19
C PHE A 136 -9.03 -5.99 6.25
N ILE A 137 -9.02 -6.92 5.29
CA ILE A 137 -9.98 -8.01 5.21
C ILE A 137 -9.83 -8.98 6.38
N GLU A 138 -8.61 -9.20 6.88
CA GLU A 138 -8.39 -10.01 8.09
C GLU A 138 -8.95 -9.37 9.35
N VAL A 139 -8.91 -8.04 9.47
CA VAL A 139 -9.57 -7.32 10.56
C VAL A 139 -11.08 -7.51 10.47
N LEU A 140 -11.68 -7.27 9.30
CA LEU A 140 -13.12 -7.42 9.10
C LEU A 140 -13.63 -8.85 9.40
N LYS A 141 -12.82 -9.88 9.13
CA LYS A 141 -13.16 -11.28 9.43
C LYS A 141 -13.10 -11.63 10.91
N LYS A 142 -12.34 -10.89 11.71
CA LYS A 142 -12.22 -11.10 13.16
C LYS A 142 -13.32 -10.40 13.96
N ASP A 143 -13.90 -9.34 13.39
CA ASP A 143 -14.97 -8.56 14.00
C ASP A 143 -16.38 -9.14 13.72
N GLN A 144 -16.47 -10.35 13.15
CA GLN A 144 -17.70 -11.13 12.91
C GLN A 144 -17.79 -12.32 13.87
#